data_AF-A0A848XD13-F1
#
_entry.id   AF-A0A848XD13-F1
#
_cell.length_a   1.000
_cell.length_b   1.000
_cell.length_c   1.000
_cell.angle_alpha   90.00
_cell.angle_beta   90.00
_cell.angle_gamma   90.00
#
_symmetry.space_group_name_H-M   'P 1'
#
loop_
_entity.id
_entity.type
_entity.pdbx_description
1 polymer ?
#
loop_
_entity_poly.entity_id
_entity_poly.type
_entity_poly.pdbx_seq_one_letter_code
_entity_poly.pdbx_strand_id
1 'polypeptide(L)'
;MNDSMNQGFQTEVEARWGDTDEYRQSKRRTASYTKDDWAVIHAELEAIESDFADAMARGVAMDADETLGLAERARHHIDRWYYTCPPAMHAKLAAMYTSDERFKAHYDDRQDGLAEYVAGAIKANAARQA
;
A
#
# COMPACT_ATOMS: atom_id res chain seq x y z
N MET A 1 14.77 17.73 -3.85
CA MET A 1 13.80 18.11 -4.90
C MET A 1 12.88 16.92 -5.11
N ASN A 2 11.71 16.87 -4.44
CA ASN A 2 10.71 15.82 -4.69
C ASN A 2 9.27 16.31 -4.50
N ASP A 3 9.00 17.61 -4.72
CA ASP A 3 7.65 18.19 -4.57
C ASP A 3 6.75 17.95 -5.78
N SER A 4 7.33 17.69 -6.96
CA SER A 4 6.56 17.59 -8.21
C SER A 4 5.88 16.23 -8.41
N MET A 5 6.37 15.16 -7.77
CA MET A 5 5.74 13.84 -7.82
C MET A 5 4.50 13.75 -6.92
N ASN A 6 4.51 14.45 -5.77
CA ASN A 6 3.42 14.42 -4.79
C ASN A 6 2.18 15.21 -5.28
N GLN A 7 2.36 16.34 -5.98
CA GLN A 7 1.24 17.16 -6.44
C GLN A 7 0.42 16.52 -7.57
N GLY A 8 1.06 15.93 -8.59
CA GLY A 8 0.34 15.24 -9.68
C GLY A 8 -0.45 14.02 -9.19
N PHE A 9 0.10 13.33 -8.19
CA PHE A 9 -0.49 12.14 -7.58
C PHE A 9 -1.75 12.46 -6.78
N GLN A 10 -1.72 13.53 -5.98
CA GLN A 10 -2.90 13.98 -5.24
C GLN A 10 -4.05 14.33 -6.18
N THR A 11 -3.78 14.99 -7.31
CA THR A 11 -4.82 15.36 -8.28
C THR A 11 -5.42 14.14 -9.00
N GLU A 12 -4.63 13.13 -9.33
CA GLU A 12 -5.13 11.91 -10.00
C GLU A 12 -5.90 10.99 -9.03
N VAL A 13 -5.44 10.86 -7.78
CA VAL A 13 -6.17 10.16 -6.73
C VAL A 13 -7.46 10.90 -6.38
N GLU A 14 -7.46 12.23 -6.36
CA GLU A 14 -8.68 13.06 -6.23
C GLU A 14 -9.65 12.83 -7.40
N ALA A 15 -9.15 12.80 -8.63
CA ALA A 15 -10.03 12.58 -9.79
C ALA A 15 -10.63 11.17 -9.81
N ARG A 16 -9.88 10.16 -9.34
CA ARG A 16 -10.29 8.75 -9.40
C ARG A 16 -11.08 8.29 -8.18
N TRP A 17 -10.88 8.92 -7.02
CA TRP A 17 -11.45 8.49 -5.74
C TRP A 17 -12.08 9.63 -4.91
N GLY A 18 -12.02 10.88 -5.38
CA GLY A 18 -12.42 12.07 -4.64
C GLY A 18 -13.84 12.06 -4.06
N ASP A 19 -14.76 11.38 -4.75
CA ASP A 19 -16.16 11.27 -4.33
C ASP A 19 -16.42 10.11 -3.34
N THR A 20 -15.43 9.26 -3.09
CA THR A 20 -15.59 8.08 -2.22
C THR A 20 -15.60 8.45 -0.73
N ASP A 21 -16.31 7.66 0.08
CA ASP A 21 -16.39 7.86 1.53
C ASP A 21 -15.00 7.66 2.18
N GLU A 22 -14.20 6.77 1.61
CA GLU A 22 -12.83 6.46 1.99
C GLU A 22 -11.91 7.66 1.77
N TYR A 23 -12.05 8.36 0.65
CA TYR A 23 -11.29 9.57 0.37
C TYR A 23 -11.61 10.70 1.35
N ARG A 24 -12.90 10.92 1.64
CA ARG A 24 -13.34 11.89 2.65
C ARG A 24 -12.86 11.53 4.04
N GLN A 25 -12.83 10.24 4.39
CA GLN A 25 -12.29 9.76 5.66
C GLN A 25 -10.77 9.99 5.75
N SER A 26 -10.04 9.66 4.69
CA SER A 26 -8.60 9.90 4.57
C SER A 26 -8.26 11.38 4.77
N LYS A 27 -8.92 12.28 4.03
CA LYS A 27 -8.75 13.73 4.17
C LYS A 27 -9.04 14.20 5.59
N ARG A 28 -10.11 13.70 6.22
CA ARG A 28 -10.44 14.07 7.60
C ARG A 28 -9.38 13.62 8.61
N ARG A 29 -8.87 12.39 8.51
CA ARG A 29 -7.84 11.87 9.43
C ARG A 29 -6.53 12.62 9.24
N THR A 30 -6.05 12.66 8.00
CA THR A 30 -4.76 13.26 7.62
C THR A 30 -4.70 14.77 7.81
N ALA A 31 -5.84 15.48 7.82
CA ALA A 31 -5.88 16.92 8.10
C ALA A 31 -5.36 17.30 9.49
N SER A 32 -5.36 16.37 10.44
CA SER A 32 -4.85 16.58 11.80
C SER A 32 -3.42 16.09 12.02
N TYR A 33 -2.82 15.42 11.03
CA TYR A 33 -1.52 14.77 11.19
C TYR A 33 -0.39 15.79 11.21
N THR A 34 0.47 15.61 12.20
CA THR A 34 1.69 16.38 12.38
C THR A 34 2.82 15.77 11.54
N LYS A 35 3.95 16.48 11.45
CA LYS A 35 5.16 15.93 10.81
C LYS A 35 5.66 14.66 11.50
N ASP A 36 5.50 14.57 12.82
CA ASP A 36 5.92 13.40 13.59
C ASP A 36 5.01 12.20 13.30
N ASP A 37 3.70 12.43 13.14
CA ASP A 37 2.77 11.39 12.69
C ASP A 37 3.16 10.87 11.30
N TRP A 38 3.48 11.77 10.36
CA TRP A 38 3.96 11.37 9.04
C TRP A 38 5.27 10.58 9.09
N ALA A 39 6.19 10.95 9.97
CA ALA A 39 7.44 10.21 10.16
C ALA A 39 7.17 8.77 10.64
N VAL A 40 6.24 8.60 11.58
CA VAL A 40 5.81 7.27 12.06
C VAL A 40 5.13 6.48 10.94
N ILE A 41 4.21 7.10 10.20
CA ILE A 41 3.50 6.46 9.08
C ILE A 41 4.49 5.96 8.04
N HIS A 42 5.44 6.80 7.62
CA HIS A 42 6.44 6.41 6.63
C HIS A 42 7.39 5.33 7.15
N ALA A 43 7.81 5.38 8.41
CA ALA A 43 8.65 4.35 9.00
C ALA A 43 7.93 2.99 9.10
N GLU A 44 6.64 2.98 9.48
CA GLU A 44 5.83 1.76 9.51
C GLU A 44 5.67 1.17 8.10
N LEU A 45 5.41 2.01 7.08
CA LEU A 45 5.28 1.56 5.70
C LEU A 45 6.60 1.00 5.16
N GLU A 46 7.72 1.70 5.38
CA GLU A 46 9.05 1.26 4.92
C GLU A 46 9.42 -0.10 5.53
N ALA A 47 9.12 -0.32 6.81
CA ALA A 47 9.36 -1.60 7.47
C ALA A 47 8.54 -2.73 6.82
N ILE A 48 7.27 -2.47 6.46
CA ILE A 48 6.44 -3.45 5.77
C ILE A 48 7.00 -3.76 4.37
N GLU A 49 7.39 -2.74 3.60
CA GLU A 49 7.96 -2.91 2.27
C GLU A 49 9.30 -3.67 2.30
N SER A 50 10.15 -3.38 3.29
CA SER A 50 11.40 -4.10 3.52
C SER A 50 11.16 -5.57 3.89
N ASP A 51 10.20 -5.85 4.76
CA ASP A 51 9.86 -7.23 5.14
C ASP A 51 9.36 -8.04 3.92
N PHE A 52 8.62 -7.41 3.00
CA PHE A 52 8.22 -8.04 1.73
C PHE A 52 9.41 -8.33 0.83
N ALA A 53 10.33 -7.38 0.68
CA ALA A 53 11.54 -7.57 -0.12
C ALA A 53 12.39 -8.73 0.44
N ASP A 54 12.58 -8.77 1.76
CA ASP A 54 13.31 -9.85 2.44
C ASP A 54 12.64 -11.21 2.26
N ALA A 55 11.31 -11.29 2.36
CA ALA A 55 10.56 -12.51 2.11
C ALA A 55 10.72 -12.98 0.65
N MET A 56 10.63 -12.06 -0.31
CA MET A 56 10.83 -12.36 -1.73
C MET A 56 12.27 -12.82 -2.02
N ALA A 57 13.27 -12.14 -1.45
CA ALA A 57 14.69 -12.51 -1.59
C ALA A 57 15.00 -13.90 -1.02
N ARG A 58 14.29 -14.30 0.05
CA ARG A 58 14.34 -15.67 0.61
C ARG A 58 13.56 -16.70 -0.20
N GLY A 59 12.85 -16.29 -1.26
CA GLY A 59 12.04 -17.17 -2.09
C GLY A 59 10.75 -17.66 -1.41
N VAL A 60 10.26 -16.94 -0.40
CA VAL A 60 8.98 -17.27 0.26
C VAL A 60 7.85 -17.03 -0.74
N ALA A 61 6.94 -17.99 -0.89
CA ALA A 61 5.81 -17.87 -1.82
C ALA A 61 4.88 -16.71 -1.44
N MET A 62 4.27 -16.06 -2.42
CA MET A 62 3.38 -14.91 -2.19
C MET A 62 2.10 -15.27 -1.41
N ASP A 63 1.70 -16.53 -1.41
CA ASP A 63 0.55 -17.09 -0.70
C ASP A 63 0.92 -17.85 0.59
N ALA A 64 2.19 -17.83 0.99
CA ALA A 64 2.64 -18.41 2.25
C ALA A 64 2.13 -17.61 3.45
N ASP A 65 1.90 -18.27 4.59
CA ASP A 65 1.39 -17.63 5.83
C ASP A 65 2.22 -16.40 6.25
N GLU A 66 3.55 -16.45 6.06
CA GLU A 66 4.46 -15.33 6.32
C GLU A 66 4.08 -14.10 5.47
N THR A 67 4.00 -14.26 4.16
CA THR A 67 3.70 -13.18 3.20
C THR A 67 2.27 -12.68 3.33
N LEU A 68 1.32 -13.57 3.63
CA LEU A 68 -0.07 -13.19 3.91
C LEU A 68 -0.16 -12.35 5.19
N GLY A 69 0.65 -12.66 6.21
CA GLY A 69 0.78 -11.83 7.40
C GLY A 69 1.30 -10.42 7.11
N LEU A 70 2.27 -10.29 6.19
CA LEU A 70 2.73 -8.99 5.71
C LEU A 70 1.65 -8.22 4.95
N ALA A 71 0.87 -8.91 4.11
CA ALA A 71 -0.27 -8.31 3.41
C ALA A 71 -1.36 -7.82 4.39
N GLU A 72 -1.59 -8.53 5.48
CA GLU A 72 -2.53 -8.11 6.51
C GLU A 72 -1.99 -6.93 7.32
N ARG A 73 -0.68 -6.91 7.63
CA ARG A 73 -0.02 -5.74 8.23
C ARG A 73 -0.15 -4.50 7.34
N ALA A 74 0.07 -4.63 6.04
CA ALA A 74 -0.14 -3.55 5.07
C ALA A 74 -1.59 -3.04 5.08
N ARG A 75 -2.57 -3.96 5.10
CA ARG A 75 -3.99 -3.60 5.19
C ARG A 75 -4.28 -2.80 6.46
N HIS A 76 -3.80 -3.28 7.61
CA HIS A 76 -4.00 -2.62 8.90
C HIS A 76 -3.32 -1.25 8.98
N HIS A 77 -2.16 -1.10 8.36
CA HIS A 77 -1.51 0.20 8.25
C HIS A 77 -2.40 1.20 7.50
N ILE A 78 -2.98 0.80 6.35
CA ILE A 78 -3.95 1.63 5.61
C ILE A 78 -5.20 1.93 6.46
N ASP A 79 -5.76 0.89 7.08
CA ASP A 79 -6.96 0.95 7.91
C ASP A 79 -6.83 1.95 9.07
N ARG A 80 -5.66 1.95 9.72
CA ARG A 80 -5.33 2.78 10.86
C ARG A 80 -5.13 4.25 10.46
N TRP A 81 -4.31 4.51 9.45
CA TRP A 81 -3.82 5.87 9.18
C TRP A 81 -4.65 6.64 8.16
N TYR A 82 -5.40 5.97 7.28
CA TYR A 82 -6.10 6.64 6.19
C TYR A 82 -7.60 6.41 6.25
N TYR A 83 -8.06 5.18 6.10
CA TYR A 83 -9.49 4.88 6.05
C TYR A 83 -9.75 3.40 6.26
N THR A 84 -10.94 3.05 6.72
CA THR A 84 -11.37 1.66 6.85
C THR A 84 -11.17 0.90 5.54
N CYS A 85 -10.32 -0.12 5.55
CA CYS A 85 -9.87 -0.83 4.36
C CYS A 85 -10.22 -2.32 4.47
N PRO A 86 -11.42 -2.74 4.02
CA PRO A 86 -11.78 -4.15 3.97
C PRO A 86 -10.84 -4.94 3.04
N PRO A 87 -10.66 -6.26 3.25
CA PRO A 87 -9.76 -7.07 2.42
C PRO A 87 -10.02 -6.96 0.91
N ALA A 88 -11.30 -6.97 0.50
CA ALA A 88 -11.70 -6.80 -0.89
C ALA A 88 -11.30 -5.45 -1.50
N MET A 89 -11.25 -4.39 -0.67
CA MET A 89 -10.78 -3.07 -1.09
C MET A 89 -9.27 -3.07 -1.26
N HIS A 90 -8.54 -3.68 -0.33
CA HIS A 90 -7.09 -3.80 -0.42
C HIS A 90 -6.66 -4.54 -1.69
N ALA A 91 -7.37 -5.60 -2.08
CA ALA A 91 -7.13 -6.29 -3.35
C ALA A 91 -7.34 -5.40 -4.59
N LYS A 92 -8.32 -4.49 -4.57
CA LYS A 92 -8.55 -3.53 -5.66
C LYS A 92 -7.42 -2.49 -5.75
N LEU A 93 -6.90 -2.03 -4.62
CA LEU A 93 -5.75 -1.12 -4.55
C LEU A 93 -4.49 -1.81 -5.10
N ALA A 94 -4.23 -3.05 -4.68
CA ALA A 94 -3.10 -3.85 -5.16
C ALA A 94 -3.11 -4.06 -6.69
N ALA A 95 -4.28 -4.16 -7.31
CA ALA A 95 -4.38 -4.24 -8.77
C ALA A 95 -3.87 -2.96 -9.47
N MET A 96 -3.95 -1.80 -8.81
CA MET A 96 -3.44 -0.56 -9.36
C MET A 96 -1.92 -0.46 -9.27
N TYR A 97 -1.30 -1.03 -8.22
CA TYR A 97 0.15 -0.98 -8.02
C TYR A 97 0.93 -1.58 -9.21
N THR A 98 0.37 -2.59 -9.87
CA THR A 98 0.96 -3.21 -11.06
C THR A 98 0.48 -2.61 -12.37
N SER A 99 -0.61 -1.83 -12.35
CA SER A 99 -1.20 -1.23 -13.57
C SER A 99 -0.61 0.15 -13.88
N ASP A 100 -0.03 0.82 -12.90
CA ASP A 100 0.65 2.11 -13.05
C ASP A 100 2.16 1.91 -12.91
N GLU A 101 2.89 2.21 -13.99
CA GLU A 101 4.35 2.04 -14.08
C GLU A 101 5.11 2.79 -12.99
N ARG A 102 4.58 3.90 -12.46
CA ARG A 102 5.24 4.68 -11.41
C ARG A 102 5.22 3.95 -10.07
N PHE A 103 4.09 3.33 -9.72
CA PHE A 103 3.99 2.52 -8.52
C PHE A 103 4.81 1.25 -8.66
N LYS A 104 4.76 0.63 -9.84
CA LYS A 104 5.59 -0.53 -10.14
C LYS A 104 7.07 -0.18 -9.94
N ALA A 105 7.54 0.95 -10.47
CA ALA A 105 8.91 1.41 -10.30
C ALA A 105 9.28 1.66 -8.82
N HIS A 106 8.40 2.23 -8.00
CA HIS A 106 8.69 2.44 -6.55
C HIS A 106 9.03 1.12 -5.82
N TYR A 107 8.29 0.05 -6.12
CA TYR A 107 8.57 -1.26 -5.54
C TYR A 107 9.76 -1.95 -6.22
N ASP A 108 9.79 -1.93 -7.55
CA ASP A 108 10.82 -2.64 -8.33
C ASP A 108 12.21 -2.00 -8.17
N ASP A 109 12.31 -0.69 -7.87
CA ASP A 109 13.57 -0.02 -7.52
C ASP A 109 14.24 -0.62 -6.27
N ARG A 110 13.46 -1.28 -5.39
CA ARG A 110 13.99 -2.03 -4.25
C ARG A 110 14.43 -3.43 -4.65
N GLN A 111 13.59 -4.11 -5.42
CA GLN A 111 13.86 -5.44 -5.95
C GLN A 111 12.96 -5.73 -7.15
N ASP A 112 13.57 -6.13 -8.28
CA ASP A 112 12.86 -6.48 -9.50
C ASP A 112 11.70 -7.47 -9.22
N GLY A 113 10.48 -7.08 -9.59
CA GLY A 113 9.27 -7.89 -9.42
C GLY A 113 8.59 -7.79 -8.05
N LEU A 114 9.09 -6.94 -7.15
CA LEU A 114 8.49 -6.72 -5.83
C LEU A 114 7.06 -6.20 -5.94
N ALA A 115 6.75 -5.35 -6.93
CA ALA A 115 5.39 -4.85 -7.12
C ALA A 115 4.37 -5.99 -7.33
N GLU A 116 4.74 -6.96 -8.17
CA GLU A 116 3.91 -8.12 -8.49
C GLU A 116 3.79 -9.08 -7.30
N TYR A 117 4.89 -9.25 -6.57
CA TYR A 117 4.93 -10.07 -5.36
C TYR A 117 3.98 -9.53 -4.27
N VAL A 118 4.09 -8.23 -3.96
CA VAL A 118 3.23 -7.56 -2.98
C VAL A 118 1.77 -7.61 -3.43
N ALA A 119 1.49 -7.28 -4.70
CA ALA A 119 0.12 -7.31 -5.21
C ALA A 119 -0.49 -8.72 -5.20
N GLY A 120 0.31 -9.74 -5.49
CA GLY A 120 -0.08 -11.15 -5.41
C GLY A 120 -0.43 -11.56 -3.98
N ALA A 121 0.43 -11.22 -3.02
CA ALA A 121 0.20 -11.50 -1.60
C ALA A 121 -1.08 -10.84 -1.06
N ILE A 122 -1.33 -9.58 -1.44
CA ILE A 122 -2.55 -8.86 -1.05
C ILE A 122 -3.80 -9.54 -1.61
N LYS A 123 -3.77 -9.95 -2.88
CA LYS A 123 -4.90 -10.66 -3.50
C LYS A 123 -5.14 -12.02 -2.86
N ALA A 124 -4.08 -12.77 -2.59
CA ALA A 124 -4.16 -14.07 -1.90
C ALA A 124 -4.72 -13.93 -0.48
N ASN A 125 -4.28 -12.91 0.27
CA ASN A 125 -4.79 -12.63 1.61
C ASN A 125 -6.28 -12.26 1.59
N ALA A 126 -6.69 -11.39 0.66
CA ALA A 126 -8.10 -11.04 0.50
C ALA A 126 -8.98 -12.25 0.14
N ALA A 127 -8.49 -13.15 -0.72
CA ALA A 127 -9.20 -14.37 -1.08
C ALA A 127 -9.36 -15.34 0.10
N ARG A 128 -8.41 -15.39 1.03
CA ARG A 128 -8.47 -16.23 2.24
C ARG A 128 -9.46 -15.72 3.30
N GLN A 129 -9.80 -14.44 3.25
CA GLN A 129 -10.69 -13.78 4.20
C GLN A 129 -12.13 -13.58 3.69
N ALA A 130 -12.40 -13.98 2.44
CA ALA A 130 -13.72 -13.95 1.82
C ALA A 130 -14.56 -15.17 2.20
#